data_AF-A0A418N9M1-F1
#
_entry.id   AF-A0A418N9M1-F1
#
_cell.length_a   1.000
_cell.length_b   1.000
_cell.length_c   1.000
_cell.angle_alpha   90.00
_cell.angle_beta   90.00
_cell.angle_gamma   90.00
#
_symmetry.space_group_name_H-M   'P 1'
#
loop_
_entity.id
_entity.type
_entity.pdbx_description
1 polymer ?
#
loop_
_entity_poly.entity_id
_entity_poly.type
_entity_poly.pdbx_seq_one_letter_code
_entity_poly.pdbx_strand_id
1 'polypeptide(L)'
;MNGDFLEYLSSIGLDYQLIGIAMKNYVLLFLMILNVGLLSAQCSKKEKCLKKDSTAIVLNPFGENQIPKCVCYRSWVKYKINNVNNILVNGVSESESTNIDFEIPEMITNALKKAEKDKNGSAELYAPEVSDVDFLSELKQFVQYFRKIEGYTQLEGQLVALLNDHLFIENADVFKKHAGSMVQSHFDEDSIPLELYKKLPKTLNSLDAAYFQLKKLYEEINAMKEIGTMSVVLTFDSGEKRNIESMAIVEVGQPKFKAEYDFVKKAYEELHKKENKQNLENKVNAGIRLYQKIKDACFTIYGDAGQAMGDIFTTKIALKNAKGDTLHTYKPITIRTRGGFKVNFSSGYLLSFKGNDSYSSFRTDGSSATSIKADNKDKMTHALGALCHVYFRGIHDLQPGISAGLSVEDDADLGFYLGLSALFTESNRLVFTAGVSMTKIDKLNTANLSDANNGIRTFLSEDNTNINYDKVYRPAFFVGVTFNLSKQGSTKN
;
A
#
# COMPACT_ATOMS: atom_id res chain seq x y z
N MET A 1 -6.39 -26.16 13.07
CA MET A 1 -7.76 -26.32 12.52
C MET A 1 -8.43 -27.63 12.94
N ASN A 2 -7.90 -28.83 12.67
CA ASN A 2 -8.58 -30.07 13.08
C ASN A 2 -8.50 -30.36 14.60
N GLY A 3 -7.52 -29.81 15.33
CA GLY A 3 -7.41 -29.99 16.78
C GLY A 3 -8.32 -29.06 17.59
N ASP A 4 -8.35 -27.78 17.21
CA ASP A 4 -8.99 -26.67 17.92
C ASP A 4 -10.49 -26.93 18.20
N PHE A 5 -11.18 -27.56 17.26
CA PHE A 5 -12.61 -27.91 17.40
C PHE A 5 -12.83 -29.10 18.35
N LEU A 6 -11.89 -30.05 18.41
CA LEU A 6 -11.96 -31.18 19.35
C LEU A 6 -11.68 -30.71 20.77
N GLU A 7 -10.68 -29.83 20.98
CA GLU A 7 -10.43 -29.21 22.29
C GLU A 7 -11.66 -28.43 22.82
N TYR A 8 -12.38 -27.72 21.95
CA TYR A 8 -13.62 -27.04 22.32
C TYR A 8 -14.74 -28.01 22.72
N LEU A 9 -14.92 -29.14 22.01
CA LEU A 9 -15.88 -30.17 22.42
C LEU A 9 -15.45 -30.87 23.73
N SER A 10 -14.15 -30.97 23.99
CA SER A 10 -13.60 -31.48 25.25
C SER A 10 -13.94 -30.59 26.44
N SER A 11 -13.89 -29.27 26.27
CA SER A 11 -14.04 -28.31 27.38
C SER A 11 -15.48 -28.20 27.90
N ILE A 12 -16.46 -28.70 27.15
CA ILE A 12 -17.88 -28.79 27.54
C ILE A 12 -18.28 -30.18 28.07
N GLY A 13 -17.32 -31.06 28.39
CA GLY A 13 -17.57 -32.28 29.15
C GLY A 13 -18.14 -33.47 28.36
N LEU A 14 -18.07 -33.46 27.03
CA LEU A 14 -18.57 -34.55 26.18
C LEU A 14 -17.57 -35.73 26.14
N ASP A 15 -18.01 -36.93 26.53
CA ASP A 15 -17.20 -38.15 26.47
C ASP A 15 -17.03 -38.65 25.02
N TYR A 16 -15.78 -38.65 24.56
CA TYR A 16 -15.36 -39.10 23.23
C TYR A 16 -15.76 -40.54 22.88
N GLN A 17 -15.86 -41.46 23.85
CA GLN A 17 -16.05 -42.88 23.53
C GLN A 17 -17.47 -43.19 23.06
N LEU A 18 -18.50 -42.64 23.70
CA LEU A 18 -19.89 -42.80 23.26
C LEU A 18 -20.13 -42.11 21.91
N ILE A 19 -19.50 -40.94 21.71
CA ILE A 19 -19.51 -40.19 20.45
C ILE A 19 -18.93 -41.02 19.29
N GLY A 20 -17.80 -41.69 19.50
CA GLY A 20 -16.96 -42.23 18.43
C GLY A 20 -17.58 -43.29 17.51
N ILE A 21 -18.66 -43.96 17.93
CA ILE A 21 -19.33 -45.01 17.13
C ILE A 21 -20.57 -44.46 16.41
N ALA A 22 -21.49 -43.83 17.14
CA ALA A 22 -22.71 -43.29 16.55
C ALA A 22 -22.42 -42.12 15.61
N MET A 23 -21.57 -41.16 16.01
CA MET A 23 -21.20 -40.05 15.14
C MET A 23 -20.36 -40.49 13.95
N LYS A 24 -19.67 -41.64 13.96
CA LYS A 24 -18.85 -42.08 12.82
C LYS A 24 -19.64 -42.17 11.52
N ASN A 25 -20.83 -42.77 11.55
CA ASN A 25 -21.65 -42.94 10.35
C ASN A 25 -22.38 -41.64 9.97
N TYR A 26 -22.95 -40.91 10.94
CA TYR A 26 -23.67 -39.68 10.66
C TYR A 26 -22.75 -38.52 10.27
N VAL A 27 -21.57 -38.38 10.88
CA VAL A 27 -20.55 -37.38 10.47
C VAL A 27 -19.93 -37.77 9.13
N LEU A 28 -19.70 -39.05 8.82
CA LEU A 28 -19.25 -39.45 7.49
C LEU A 28 -20.28 -39.13 6.41
N LEU A 29 -21.56 -39.46 6.65
CA LEU A 29 -22.67 -39.11 5.74
C LEU A 29 -22.80 -37.59 5.58
N PHE A 30 -22.69 -36.84 6.67
CA PHE A 30 -22.72 -35.37 6.67
C PHE A 30 -21.55 -34.77 5.88
N LEU A 31 -20.33 -35.27 6.07
CA LEU A 31 -19.15 -34.90 5.29
C LEU A 31 -19.31 -35.29 3.81
N MET A 32 -19.94 -36.41 3.48
CA MET A 32 -20.26 -36.78 2.10
C MET A 32 -21.27 -35.80 1.47
N ILE A 33 -22.33 -35.43 2.18
CA ILE A 33 -23.32 -34.43 1.72
C ILE A 33 -22.64 -33.07 1.50
N LEU A 34 -21.77 -32.63 2.43
CA LEU A 34 -20.95 -31.42 2.27
C LEU A 34 -20.04 -31.48 1.04
N ASN A 35 -19.37 -32.60 0.79
CA ASN A 35 -18.52 -32.80 -0.38
C ASN A 35 -19.33 -32.80 -1.68
N VAL A 36 -20.49 -33.46 -1.73
CA VAL A 36 -21.39 -33.44 -2.90
C VAL A 36 -21.93 -32.03 -3.16
N GLY A 37 -22.27 -31.28 -2.12
CA GLY A 37 -22.63 -29.86 -2.22
C GLY A 37 -21.50 -28.99 -2.78
N LEU A 38 -20.27 -29.17 -2.26
CA LEU A 38 -19.08 -28.45 -2.76
C LEU A 38 -18.75 -28.80 -4.23
N LEU A 39 -18.81 -30.07 -4.61
CA LEU A 39 -18.53 -30.53 -5.98
C LEU A 39 -19.59 -30.03 -6.98
N SER A 40 -20.88 -30.15 -6.65
CA SER A 40 -21.96 -29.67 -7.51
C SER A 40 -21.95 -28.14 -7.65
N ALA A 41 -21.66 -27.40 -6.57
CA ALA A 41 -21.53 -25.95 -6.61
C ALA A 41 -20.29 -25.47 -7.40
N GLN A 42 -19.19 -26.25 -7.41
CA GLN A 42 -18.03 -25.96 -8.28
C GLN A 42 -18.34 -26.11 -9.78
N CYS A 43 -19.24 -27.00 -10.17
CA CYS A 43 -19.60 -27.21 -11.59
C CYS A 43 -20.64 -26.21 -12.14
N SER A 44 -21.47 -25.60 -11.29
CA SER A 44 -22.76 -25.01 -11.72
C SER A 44 -22.67 -23.64 -12.43
N LYS A 45 -21.66 -22.79 -12.15
CA LYS A 45 -21.58 -21.43 -12.75
C LYS A 45 -20.19 -21.05 -13.26
N LYS A 46 -20.07 -20.81 -14.58
CA LYS A 46 -18.98 -20.07 -15.22
C LYS A 46 -19.06 -18.56 -14.95
N GLU A 47 -19.05 -18.16 -13.68
CA GLU A 47 -18.96 -16.75 -13.32
C GLU A 47 -17.52 -16.24 -13.55
N LYS A 48 -17.36 -15.02 -14.07
CA LYS A 48 -16.10 -14.52 -14.66
C LYS A 48 -15.05 -14.07 -13.62
N CYS A 49 -14.63 -14.99 -12.75
CA CYS A 49 -13.34 -14.92 -12.02
C CYS A 49 -12.31 -15.92 -12.58
N LEU A 50 -12.53 -16.44 -13.80
CA LEU A 50 -11.75 -17.53 -14.41
C LEU A 50 -10.50 -17.03 -15.19
N LYS A 51 -9.83 -16.01 -14.66
CA LYS A 51 -8.49 -15.59 -15.07
C LYS A 51 -7.70 -15.15 -13.83
N LYS A 52 -6.43 -15.53 -13.77
CA LYS A 52 -5.46 -15.08 -12.75
C LYS A 52 -4.83 -13.71 -13.08
N ASP A 53 -5.43 -12.96 -14.00
CA ASP A 53 -4.95 -11.65 -14.45
C ASP A 53 -4.90 -10.70 -13.24
N SER A 54 -3.74 -10.08 -12.99
CA SER A 54 -3.56 -9.20 -11.83
C SER A 54 -4.41 -7.94 -11.98
N THR A 55 -5.33 -7.71 -11.04
CA THR A 55 -6.19 -6.51 -11.11
C THR A 55 -5.36 -5.29 -10.72
N ALA A 56 -5.37 -4.26 -11.57
CA ALA A 56 -4.62 -3.03 -11.32
C ALA A 56 -5.50 -1.96 -10.68
N ILE A 57 -5.07 -1.42 -9.54
CA ILE A 57 -5.51 -0.12 -9.03
C ILE A 57 -4.66 0.95 -9.74
N VAL A 58 -5.29 1.91 -10.42
CA VAL A 58 -4.54 3.02 -11.05
C VAL A 58 -4.79 4.31 -10.29
N LEU A 59 -3.70 4.89 -9.76
CA LEU A 59 -3.72 6.16 -9.04
C LEU A 59 -3.23 7.30 -9.94
N ASN A 60 -3.99 8.38 -9.95
CA ASN A 60 -3.79 9.55 -10.80
C ASN A 60 -3.81 10.81 -9.92
N PRO A 61 -2.64 11.42 -9.60
CA PRO A 61 -2.58 12.61 -8.74
C PRO A 61 -3.37 13.82 -9.28
N PHE A 62 -3.58 13.87 -10.59
CA PHE A 62 -4.25 14.96 -11.32
C PHE A 62 -5.56 14.52 -12.00
N GLY A 63 -6.19 13.42 -11.57
CA GLY A 63 -7.39 12.89 -12.22
C GLY A 63 -8.10 11.79 -11.44
N GLU A 64 -9.05 11.11 -12.07
CA GLU A 64 -9.83 10.07 -11.41
C GLU A 64 -9.01 8.79 -11.17
N ASN A 65 -9.06 8.27 -9.93
CA ASN A 65 -8.42 7.01 -9.58
C ASN A 65 -9.27 5.82 -10.08
N GLN A 66 -8.66 4.90 -10.84
CA GLN A 66 -9.33 3.70 -11.33
C GLN A 66 -9.22 2.59 -10.28
N ILE A 67 -10.17 2.58 -9.35
CA ILE A 67 -10.28 1.58 -8.28
C ILE A 67 -11.35 0.55 -8.68
N PRO A 68 -11.03 -0.76 -8.74
CA PRO A 68 -12.01 -1.78 -9.09
C PRO A 68 -13.01 -1.98 -7.94
N LYS A 69 -14.32 -2.01 -8.25
CA LYS A 69 -15.39 -2.17 -7.24
C LYS A 69 -15.27 -3.46 -6.41
N CYS A 70 -14.65 -4.50 -6.95
CA CYS A 70 -14.34 -5.75 -6.26
C CYS A 70 -13.17 -6.49 -6.94
N VAL A 71 -12.48 -7.35 -6.21
CA VAL A 71 -11.39 -8.22 -6.72
C VAL A 71 -11.75 -9.69 -6.52
N CYS A 72 -11.24 -10.60 -7.34
CA CYS A 72 -11.50 -12.04 -7.15
C CYS A 72 -10.69 -12.58 -5.97
N TYR A 73 -11.29 -13.44 -5.14
CA TYR A 73 -10.60 -14.13 -4.05
C TYR A 73 -9.38 -14.92 -4.58
N ARG A 74 -8.25 -14.87 -3.85
CA ARG A 74 -6.91 -15.37 -4.25
C ARG A 74 -6.28 -14.72 -5.49
N SER A 75 -6.89 -13.70 -6.09
CA SER A 75 -6.23 -12.92 -7.15
C SER A 75 -5.15 -11.99 -6.57
N TRP A 76 -4.19 -11.62 -7.42
CA TRP A 76 -3.18 -10.61 -7.09
C TRP A 76 -3.69 -9.23 -7.50
N VAL A 77 -3.67 -8.31 -6.56
CA VAL A 77 -3.93 -6.88 -6.78
C VAL A 77 -2.59 -6.18 -6.89
N LYS A 78 -2.38 -5.46 -7.99
CA LYS A 78 -1.23 -4.58 -8.19
C LYS A 78 -1.70 -3.13 -8.19
N TYR A 79 -0.80 -2.19 -7.97
CA TYR A 79 -1.07 -0.78 -8.16
C TYR A 79 -0.09 -0.14 -9.15
N LYS A 80 -0.57 0.89 -9.85
CA LYS A 80 0.18 1.75 -10.75
C LYS A 80 -0.14 3.19 -10.38
N ILE A 81 0.88 3.98 -10.08
CA ILE A 81 0.76 5.41 -9.79
C ILE A 81 1.35 6.15 -11.00
N ASN A 82 0.52 6.85 -11.74
CA ASN A 82 0.95 7.68 -12.87
C ASN A 82 1.43 9.05 -12.37
N ASN A 83 2.19 9.76 -13.19
CA ASN A 83 2.56 11.17 -12.98
C ASN A 83 3.33 11.40 -11.65
N VAL A 84 4.22 10.47 -11.29
CA VAL A 84 5.08 10.56 -10.09
C VAL A 84 6.55 10.65 -10.49
N ASN A 85 7.30 11.49 -9.78
CA ASN A 85 8.74 11.64 -9.95
C ASN A 85 9.52 10.42 -9.41
N ASN A 86 9.57 9.35 -10.21
CA ASN A 86 10.25 8.09 -9.92
C ASN A 86 11.81 8.18 -9.88
N ILE A 87 12.37 9.39 -9.95
CA ILE A 87 13.79 9.67 -9.72
C ILE A 87 14.02 10.05 -8.23
N LEU A 88 13.02 10.65 -7.57
CA LEU A 88 13.09 11.05 -6.16
C LEU A 88 12.47 10.03 -5.19
N VAL A 89 11.44 9.30 -5.62
CA VAL A 89 10.68 8.37 -4.77
C VAL A 89 10.49 6.99 -5.37
N ASN A 90 10.45 6.00 -4.48
CA ASN A 90 9.96 4.65 -4.72
C ASN A 90 8.55 4.51 -4.12
N GLY A 91 7.69 3.71 -4.75
CA GLY A 91 6.38 3.39 -4.20
C GLY A 91 6.43 2.12 -3.37
N VAL A 92 6.00 2.20 -2.12
CA VAL A 92 5.85 1.06 -1.21
C VAL A 92 4.37 0.87 -0.90
N SER A 93 3.92 -0.38 -0.77
CA SER A 93 2.61 -0.66 -0.17
C SER A 93 2.70 -1.69 0.92
N GLU A 94 1.81 -1.54 1.88
CA GLU A 94 1.51 -2.53 2.89
C GLU A 94 0.08 -3.01 2.59
N SER A 95 -0.03 -4.23 2.07
CA SER A 95 -1.29 -4.79 1.56
C SER A 95 -1.78 -5.91 2.48
N GLU A 96 -2.85 -5.62 3.22
CA GLU A 96 -3.46 -6.48 4.22
C GLU A 96 -4.76 -7.11 3.70
N SER A 97 -4.97 -8.38 4.03
CA SER A 97 -6.21 -9.11 3.73
C SER A 97 -6.94 -9.43 5.01
N THR A 98 -7.92 -8.61 5.37
CA THR A 98 -8.65 -8.76 6.62
C THR A 98 -9.93 -9.57 6.43
N ASN A 99 -10.23 -10.38 7.45
CA ASN A 99 -11.62 -10.70 7.76
C ASN A 99 -12.17 -9.56 8.63
N ILE A 100 -13.49 -9.34 8.62
CA ILE A 100 -14.09 -8.15 9.24
C ILE A 100 -14.32 -8.39 10.74
N ASP A 101 -13.20 -8.42 11.47
CA ASP A 101 -13.13 -8.35 12.93
C ASP A 101 -13.00 -6.89 13.39
N PHE A 102 -13.36 -6.56 14.64
CA PHE A 102 -13.54 -5.16 15.09
C PHE A 102 -12.99 -4.91 16.49
N GLU A 103 -12.38 -3.73 16.68
CA GLU A 103 -11.82 -3.24 17.95
C GLU A 103 -12.35 -1.84 18.29
N ILE A 104 -12.25 -1.45 19.56
CA ILE A 104 -12.92 -0.27 20.12
C ILE A 104 -12.03 0.99 19.94
N PRO A 105 -12.55 2.16 19.47
CA PRO A 105 -11.70 3.25 18.99
C PRO A 105 -10.98 4.10 20.06
N GLU A 106 -9.70 4.40 19.83
CA GLU A 106 -8.84 5.24 20.68
C GLU A 106 -9.11 6.76 20.58
N MET A 107 -10.35 7.22 20.81
CA MET A 107 -10.73 8.64 20.62
C MET A 107 -10.24 9.61 21.72
N ILE A 108 -9.05 9.37 22.32
CA ILE A 108 -8.60 10.04 23.55
C ILE A 108 -7.21 10.71 23.43
N THR A 109 -6.28 10.18 22.63
CA THR A 109 -4.85 10.34 22.93
C THR A 109 -4.15 11.61 22.46
N ASN A 110 -4.36 12.13 21.25
CA ASN A 110 -3.42 13.11 20.66
C ASN A 110 -4.07 14.30 19.92
N ALA A 111 -4.13 15.46 20.60
CA ALA A 111 -4.50 16.74 19.99
C ALA A 111 -3.85 17.97 20.70
N LEU A 112 -2.51 18.03 20.77
CA LEU A 112 -1.79 19.14 21.40
C LEU A 112 -0.55 19.63 20.60
N LYS A 113 -0.59 20.91 20.19
CA LYS A 113 0.54 21.81 19.80
C LYS A 113 1.23 21.50 18.44
N LYS A 114 1.95 22.42 17.79
CA LYS A 114 1.77 23.88 17.47
C LYS A 114 2.71 24.22 16.27
N ALA A 115 2.75 25.45 15.75
CA ALA A 115 3.35 25.79 14.43
C ALA A 115 4.31 27.03 14.40
N GLU A 116 4.77 27.40 13.18
CA GLU A 116 5.48 28.66 12.74
C GLU A 116 7.03 28.70 12.88
N LYS A 117 7.88 29.39 12.06
CA LYS A 117 7.79 30.05 10.70
C LYS A 117 9.21 30.47 10.14
N ASP A 118 9.40 30.48 8.81
CA ASP A 118 9.97 31.50 7.85
C ASP A 118 11.03 32.59 8.28
N LYS A 119 11.92 33.21 7.46
CA LYS A 119 12.22 33.28 5.97
C LYS A 119 13.57 34.06 5.62
N ASN A 120 14.14 33.84 4.41
CA ASN A 120 14.92 34.69 3.42
C ASN A 120 16.02 35.75 3.83
N GLY A 121 16.96 36.26 2.99
CA GLY A 121 17.47 35.96 1.62
C GLY A 121 18.19 37.15 0.85
N SER A 122 19.06 36.88 -0.17
CA SER A 122 19.55 37.74 -1.33
C SER A 122 20.36 39.08 -1.13
N ALA A 123 21.06 39.72 -2.12
CA ALA A 123 21.89 39.33 -3.31
C ALA A 123 22.54 40.56 -4.11
N GLU A 124 23.71 40.37 -4.78
CA GLU A 124 24.23 41.02 -6.06
C GLU A 124 24.50 42.59 -6.13
N LEU A 125 25.14 43.33 -7.10
CA LEU A 125 25.99 43.24 -8.36
C LEU A 125 26.71 44.66 -8.61
N TYR A 126 27.54 45.11 -9.59
CA TYR A 126 28.36 44.67 -10.78
C TYR A 126 29.51 45.70 -11.18
N ALA A 127 30.00 45.75 -12.46
CA ALA A 127 31.09 46.62 -13.05
C ALA A 127 30.61 47.77 -14.01
N PRO A 128 31.44 48.46 -14.86
CA PRO A 128 31.93 47.97 -16.19
C PRO A 128 33.28 48.59 -16.75
N GLU A 129 33.54 48.55 -18.08
CA GLU A 129 34.85 48.77 -18.78
C GLU A 129 34.96 49.97 -19.80
N VAL A 130 36.18 50.38 -20.26
CA VAL A 130 36.43 51.23 -21.49
C VAL A 130 37.67 50.82 -22.31
N SER A 131 37.42 50.27 -23.51
CA SER A 131 38.35 49.63 -24.47
C SER A 131 39.71 50.30 -24.79
N ASP A 132 40.84 49.60 -24.90
CA ASP A 132 41.16 48.16 -24.66
C ASP A 132 40.77 47.14 -25.76
N VAL A 133 40.37 47.59 -26.96
CA VAL A 133 39.59 46.83 -27.97
C VAL A 133 40.07 45.39 -28.27
N ASP A 134 41.32 45.18 -28.73
CA ASP A 134 41.74 43.85 -29.21
C ASP A 134 41.99 42.87 -28.06
N PHE A 135 42.55 43.36 -26.96
CA PHE A 135 42.65 42.60 -25.71
C PHE A 135 41.24 42.25 -25.18
N LEU A 136 40.27 43.18 -25.27
CA LEU A 136 38.87 42.88 -24.97
C LEU A 136 38.24 41.86 -25.91
N SER A 137 38.65 41.77 -27.18
CA SER A 137 38.13 40.78 -28.12
C SER A 137 38.49 39.36 -27.68
N GLU A 138 39.76 39.12 -27.33
CA GLU A 138 40.21 37.84 -26.79
C GLU A 138 39.73 37.62 -25.34
N LEU A 139 39.64 38.67 -24.52
CA LEU A 139 39.09 38.60 -23.15
C LEU A 139 37.62 38.17 -23.19
N LYS A 140 36.85 38.73 -24.13
CA LYS A 140 35.45 38.38 -24.37
C LYS A 140 35.31 36.94 -24.86
N GLN A 141 36.22 36.44 -25.70
CA GLN A 141 36.25 35.02 -26.08
C GLN A 141 36.56 34.12 -24.87
N PHE A 142 37.60 34.42 -24.09
CA PHE A 142 37.93 33.69 -22.87
C PHE A 142 36.76 33.68 -21.87
N VAL A 143 36.18 34.85 -21.59
CA VAL A 143 35.03 35.00 -20.68
C VAL A 143 33.79 34.28 -21.22
N GLN A 144 33.58 34.24 -22.54
CA GLN A 144 32.51 33.42 -23.15
C GLN A 144 32.74 31.92 -22.93
N TYR A 145 33.94 31.41 -23.20
CA TYR A 145 34.24 29.99 -22.97
C TYR A 145 34.19 29.63 -21.47
N PHE A 146 34.68 30.51 -20.60
CA PHE A 146 34.61 30.35 -19.15
C PHE A 146 33.17 30.29 -18.65
N ARG A 147 32.32 31.27 -19.05
CA ARG A 147 30.89 31.27 -18.70
C ARG A 147 30.13 30.06 -19.24
N LYS A 148 30.49 29.53 -20.42
CA LYS A 148 29.90 28.27 -20.93
C LYS A 148 30.29 27.08 -20.05
N ILE A 149 31.53 27.02 -19.59
CA ILE A 149 31.99 25.99 -18.65
C ILE A 149 31.27 26.12 -17.30
N GLU A 150 31.11 27.33 -16.76
CA GLU A 150 30.31 27.58 -15.55
C GLU A 150 28.86 27.09 -15.74
N GLY A 151 28.21 27.45 -16.85
CA GLY A 151 26.87 26.99 -17.21
C GLY A 151 26.75 25.46 -17.24
N TYR A 152 27.68 24.76 -17.89
CA TYR A 152 27.73 23.30 -17.88
C TYR A 152 27.74 22.71 -16.46
N THR A 153 28.41 23.35 -15.49
CA THR A 153 28.42 22.90 -14.08
C THR A 153 27.14 23.24 -13.31
N GLN A 154 26.39 24.26 -13.74
CA GLN A 154 25.12 24.66 -13.11
C GLN A 154 23.96 23.76 -13.54
N LEU A 155 24.05 23.09 -14.69
CA LEU A 155 23.00 22.21 -15.22
C LEU A 155 22.51 21.17 -14.19
N GLU A 156 23.41 20.52 -13.44
CA GLU A 156 23.00 19.54 -12.42
C GLU A 156 22.12 20.22 -11.34
N GLY A 157 22.53 21.37 -10.82
CA GLY A 157 21.76 22.10 -9.81
C GLY A 157 20.39 22.56 -10.30
N GLN A 158 20.31 23.02 -11.56
CA GLN A 158 19.05 23.44 -12.18
C GLN A 158 18.09 22.25 -12.42
N LEU A 159 18.59 21.10 -12.88
CA LEU A 159 17.80 19.88 -13.03
C LEU A 159 17.39 19.28 -11.67
N VAL A 160 18.22 19.40 -10.63
CA VAL A 160 17.88 18.99 -9.26
C VAL A 160 16.79 19.89 -8.67
N ALA A 161 16.83 21.21 -8.90
CA ALA A 161 15.75 22.11 -8.49
C ALA A 161 14.42 21.74 -9.19
N LEU A 162 14.45 21.61 -10.52
CA LEU A 162 13.29 21.21 -11.35
C LEU A 162 12.67 19.87 -10.90
N LEU A 163 13.47 18.93 -10.39
CA LEU A 163 12.98 17.69 -9.80
C LEU A 163 12.39 17.90 -8.40
N ASN A 164 13.10 18.60 -7.52
CA ASN A 164 12.75 18.73 -6.10
C ASN A 164 11.43 19.49 -5.86
N ASP A 165 11.12 20.47 -6.70
CA ASP A 165 9.86 21.23 -6.63
C ASP A 165 8.63 20.34 -6.94
N HIS A 166 8.83 19.16 -7.55
CA HIS A 166 7.76 18.36 -8.17
C HIS A 166 7.87 16.86 -7.81
N LEU A 167 7.24 16.47 -6.70
CA LEU A 167 6.95 15.06 -6.37
C LEU A 167 6.00 14.42 -7.41
N PHE A 168 5.05 15.20 -7.90
CA PHE A 168 4.09 14.83 -8.93
C PHE A 168 4.31 15.70 -10.17
N ILE A 169 4.23 15.08 -11.36
CA ILE A 169 4.54 15.71 -12.64
C ILE A 169 3.29 15.67 -13.52
N GLU A 170 2.58 16.79 -13.61
CA GLU A 170 1.27 16.89 -14.29
C GLU A 170 1.32 16.44 -15.75
N ASN A 171 2.37 16.84 -16.47
CA ASN A 171 2.60 16.44 -17.85
C ASN A 171 4.07 16.06 -18.05
N ALA A 172 4.30 14.76 -18.27
CA ALA A 172 5.63 14.17 -18.48
C ALA A 172 6.40 14.77 -19.67
N ASP A 173 5.70 15.06 -20.78
CA ASP A 173 6.34 15.54 -22.01
C ASP A 173 6.70 17.02 -21.90
N VAL A 174 5.87 17.83 -21.23
CA VAL A 174 6.20 19.23 -20.89
C VAL A 174 7.39 19.28 -19.93
N PHE A 175 7.44 18.40 -18.93
CA PHE A 175 8.56 18.31 -17.99
C PHE A 175 9.87 17.92 -18.70
N LYS A 176 9.84 16.89 -19.56
CA LYS A 176 10.99 16.48 -20.39
C LYS A 176 11.41 17.58 -21.36
N LYS A 177 10.46 18.31 -21.96
CA LYS A 177 10.75 19.45 -22.82
C LYS A 177 11.43 20.57 -22.06
N HIS A 178 10.97 20.92 -20.85
CA HIS A 178 11.58 21.95 -20.02
C HIS A 178 13.02 21.59 -19.63
N ALA A 179 13.25 20.35 -19.17
CA ALA A 179 14.60 19.84 -18.91
C ALA A 179 15.49 19.82 -20.17
N GLY A 180 14.90 19.53 -21.34
CA GLY A 180 15.59 19.63 -22.64
C GLY A 180 15.99 21.07 -22.98
N SER A 181 15.10 22.05 -22.77
CA SER A 181 15.39 23.47 -23.00
C SER A 181 16.47 24.01 -22.03
N MET A 182 16.55 23.52 -20.79
CA MET A 182 17.67 23.82 -19.89
C MET A 182 19.00 23.33 -20.48
N VAL A 183 19.08 22.08 -20.94
CA VAL A 183 20.28 21.55 -21.61
C VAL A 183 20.63 22.36 -22.86
N GLN A 184 19.63 22.67 -23.70
CA GLN A 184 19.81 23.46 -24.92
C GLN A 184 20.37 24.87 -24.61
N SER A 185 19.90 25.53 -23.54
CA SER A 185 20.39 26.85 -23.13
C SER A 185 21.84 26.87 -22.65
N HIS A 186 22.40 25.71 -22.27
CA HIS A 186 23.83 25.58 -21.90
C HIS A 186 24.70 25.11 -23.07
N PHE A 187 24.21 24.17 -23.89
CA PHE A 187 25.01 23.46 -24.91
C PHE A 187 24.82 23.95 -26.37
N ASP A 188 23.96 24.95 -26.57
CA ASP A 188 23.61 25.61 -27.85
C ASP A 188 22.98 24.70 -28.93
N GLU A 189 22.51 23.49 -28.58
CA GLU A 189 22.08 22.47 -29.55
C GLU A 189 20.93 21.58 -29.04
N ASP A 190 20.14 21.03 -29.98
CA ASP A 190 19.21 19.91 -29.77
C ASP A 190 19.92 18.52 -29.68
N SER A 191 21.21 18.48 -29.32
CA SER A 191 22.06 17.32 -29.60
C SER A 191 21.85 16.10 -28.70
N ILE A 192 22.13 14.93 -29.27
CA ILE A 192 21.99 13.62 -28.61
C ILE A 192 22.93 13.57 -27.40
N PRO A 193 22.50 13.06 -26.22
CA PRO A 193 23.31 13.10 -24.98
C PRO A 193 24.74 12.59 -25.09
N LEU A 194 25.04 11.68 -26.03
CA LEU A 194 26.38 11.15 -26.27
C LEU A 194 27.38 12.21 -26.80
N GLU A 195 26.90 13.22 -27.53
CA GLU A 195 27.75 14.31 -28.03
C GLU A 195 28.00 15.40 -26.98
N LEU A 196 27.11 15.56 -25.99
CA LEU A 196 27.28 16.51 -24.88
C LEU A 196 28.56 16.24 -24.08
N TYR A 197 28.89 14.96 -23.86
CA TYR A 197 30.15 14.55 -23.22
C TYR A 197 31.41 15.05 -23.96
N LYS A 198 31.33 15.31 -25.27
CA LYS A 198 32.45 15.84 -26.08
C LYS A 198 32.52 17.36 -26.09
N LYS A 199 31.50 18.06 -25.57
CA LYS A 199 31.43 19.52 -25.57
C LYS A 199 32.40 20.13 -24.56
N LEU A 200 32.41 19.65 -23.31
CA LEU A 200 33.33 20.16 -22.28
C LEU A 200 34.81 20.10 -22.72
N PRO A 201 35.37 18.96 -23.21
CA PRO A 201 36.74 18.92 -23.72
C PRO A 201 37.01 19.89 -24.88
N LYS A 202 36.05 20.11 -25.80
CA LYS A 202 36.19 21.09 -26.88
C LYS A 202 36.23 22.52 -26.34
N THR A 203 35.31 22.88 -25.45
CA THR A 203 35.24 24.22 -24.85
C THR A 203 36.46 24.52 -23.96
N LEU A 204 37.02 23.51 -23.29
CA LEU A 204 38.30 23.62 -22.59
C LEU A 204 39.46 23.92 -23.55
N ASN A 205 39.61 23.14 -24.62
CA ASN A 205 40.67 23.41 -25.62
C ASN A 205 40.52 24.80 -26.28
N SER A 206 39.30 25.33 -26.41
CA SER A 206 39.05 26.69 -26.87
C SER A 206 39.40 27.76 -25.82
N LEU A 207 39.15 27.49 -24.53
CA LEU A 207 39.59 28.33 -23.42
C LEU A 207 41.12 28.40 -23.36
N ASP A 208 41.81 27.27 -23.56
CA ASP A 208 43.28 27.19 -23.63
C ASP A 208 43.82 28.10 -24.75
N ALA A 209 43.24 27.99 -25.96
CA ALA A 209 43.64 28.81 -27.10
C ALA A 209 43.46 30.32 -26.83
N ALA A 210 42.30 30.72 -26.30
CA ALA A 210 42.03 32.12 -25.95
C ALA A 210 42.97 32.62 -24.83
N TYR A 211 43.26 31.79 -23.82
CA TYR A 211 44.20 32.11 -22.75
C TYR A 211 45.62 32.38 -23.28
N PHE A 212 46.15 31.52 -24.15
CA PHE A 212 47.49 31.69 -24.68
C PHE A 212 47.61 32.91 -25.62
N GLN A 213 46.55 33.26 -26.37
CA GLN A 213 46.53 34.52 -27.15
C GLN A 213 46.42 35.75 -26.24
N LEU A 214 45.58 35.72 -25.20
CA LEU A 214 45.50 36.80 -24.19
C LEU A 214 46.83 37.05 -23.51
N LYS A 215 47.51 35.98 -23.10
CA LYS A 215 48.85 36.07 -22.52
C LYS A 215 49.82 36.73 -23.50
N LYS A 216 49.86 36.28 -24.75
CA LYS A 216 50.73 36.85 -25.79
C LYS A 216 50.45 38.33 -26.01
N LEU A 217 49.19 38.73 -26.16
CA LEU A 217 48.80 40.13 -26.34
C LEU A 217 49.15 40.98 -25.12
N TYR A 218 48.96 40.47 -23.89
CA TYR A 218 49.36 41.15 -22.67
C TYR A 218 50.88 41.39 -22.60
N GLU A 219 51.67 40.39 -23.00
CA GLU A 219 53.14 40.46 -23.09
C GLU A 219 53.57 41.47 -24.18
N GLU A 220 52.97 41.44 -25.38
CA GLU A 220 53.26 42.40 -26.46
C GLU A 220 52.89 43.85 -26.10
N ILE A 221 51.68 44.09 -25.55
CA ILE A 221 51.19 45.42 -25.15
C ILE A 221 52.06 46.06 -24.07
N ASN A 222 52.67 45.27 -23.18
CA ASN A 222 53.50 45.78 -22.11
C ASN A 222 55.00 45.79 -22.45
N ALA A 223 55.49 44.92 -23.32
CA ALA A 223 56.85 45.02 -23.87
C ALA A 223 57.06 46.35 -24.63
N MET A 224 56.04 46.84 -25.34
CA MET A 224 56.09 48.16 -25.99
C MET A 224 56.23 49.34 -25.00
N LYS A 225 56.07 49.14 -23.69
CA LYS A 225 56.27 50.20 -22.68
C LYS A 225 57.73 50.46 -22.31
N GLU A 226 58.66 49.54 -22.58
CA GLU A 226 60.10 49.80 -22.39
C GLU A 226 60.62 50.96 -23.28
N ILE A 227 59.83 51.34 -24.29
CA ILE A 227 60.09 52.45 -25.23
C ILE A 227 59.31 53.73 -24.81
N GLY A 228 58.41 53.63 -23.82
CA GLY A 228 57.45 54.67 -23.45
C GLY A 228 57.93 55.63 -22.35
N THR A 229 58.42 56.81 -22.76
CA THR A 229 58.75 57.96 -21.88
C THR A 229 59.78 57.70 -20.76
N MET A 230 61.06 57.66 -21.13
CA MET A 230 62.15 58.00 -20.19
C MET A 230 62.03 59.47 -19.76
N SER A 231 61.54 59.70 -18.54
CA SER A 231 61.56 61.02 -17.90
C SER A 231 62.95 61.33 -17.36
N VAL A 232 63.85 61.86 -18.20
CA VAL A 232 65.20 62.25 -17.77
C VAL A 232 65.14 63.54 -16.95
N VAL A 233 65.17 63.39 -15.62
CA VAL A 233 65.35 64.52 -14.70
C VAL A 233 66.84 64.83 -14.61
N LEU A 234 67.26 65.99 -15.11
CA LEU A 234 68.62 66.52 -14.97
C LEU A 234 68.65 67.58 -13.87
N THR A 235 69.39 67.31 -12.79
CA THR A 235 69.80 68.32 -11.81
C THR A 235 71.12 68.96 -12.23
N PHE A 236 71.19 70.29 -12.15
CA PHE A 236 72.37 71.09 -12.46
C PHE A 236 72.78 71.92 -11.25
N ASP A 237 74.08 71.97 -10.99
CA ASP A 237 74.70 72.90 -10.04
C ASP A 237 74.62 74.34 -10.56
N SER A 238 74.47 75.31 -9.64
CA SER A 238 74.15 76.72 -9.96
C SER A 238 75.37 77.58 -10.36
N GLY A 239 76.48 76.95 -10.76
CA GLY A 239 77.73 77.62 -11.13
C GLY A 239 77.87 77.93 -12.63
N GLU A 240 78.83 78.79 -12.98
CA GLU A 240 79.13 79.18 -14.38
C GLU A 240 79.69 78.03 -15.25
N LYS A 241 80.00 76.87 -14.66
CA LYS A 241 80.28 75.62 -15.36
C LYS A 241 79.38 74.53 -14.77
N ARG A 242 78.28 74.24 -15.48
CA ARG A 242 77.32 73.21 -15.07
C ARG A 242 77.90 71.81 -15.26
N ASN A 243 77.86 71.01 -14.20
CA ASN A 243 77.98 69.56 -14.25
C ASN A 243 76.58 68.93 -14.13
N ILE A 244 76.48 67.63 -14.36
CA ILE A 244 75.26 66.86 -14.10
C ILE A 244 75.47 66.15 -12.76
N GLU A 245 74.73 66.55 -11.72
CA GLU A 245 74.88 65.95 -10.39
C GLU A 245 74.38 64.50 -10.34
N SER A 246 73.29 64.22 -11.04
CA SER A 246 72.74 62.86 -11.16
C SER A 246 71.81 62.73 -12.36
N MET A 247 71.55 61.49 -12.78
CA MET A 247 70.55 61.14 -13.79
C MET A 247 69.72 59.99 -13.24
N ALA A 248 68.45 60.25 -12.93
CA ALA A 248 67.53 59.24 -12.41
C ALA A 248 66.59 58.76 -13.52
N ILE A 249 66.55 57.45 -13.77
CA ILE A 249 65.54 56.81 -14.62
C ILE A 249 64.36 56.44 -13.72
N VAL A 250 63.22 57.09 -13.92
CA VAL A 250 61.96 56.75 -13.23
C VAL A 250 61.08 55.95 -14.19
N GLU A 251 60.71 54.73 -13.78
CA GLU A 251 59.87 53.82 -14.55
C GLU A 251 58.39 54.19 -14.38
N VAL A 252 57.83 54.98 -15.30
CA VAL A 252 56.48 55.56 -15.19
C VAL A 252 55.46 54.76 -16.00
N GLY A 253 55.00 53.63 -15.46
CA GLY A 253 53.86 52.92 -16.07
C GLY A 253 53.41 51.63 -15.39
N GLN A 254 52.30 51.68 -14.63
CA GLN A 254 51.50 50.49 -14.29
C GLN A 254 51.17 49.68 -15.57
N PRO A 255 51.35 48.35 -15.63
CA PRO A 255 51.06 47.57 -16.85
C PRO A 255 49.60 47.71 -17.29
N LYS A 256 49.38 47.83 -18.62
CA LYS A 256 48.01 47.80 -19.16
C LYS A 256 47.46 46.39 -19.03
N PHE A 257 46.17 46.30 -18.70
CA PHE A 257 45.40 45.05 -18.54
C PHE A 257 45.88 44.12 -17.44
N LYS A 258 46.56 44.66 -16.42
CA LYS A 258 47.07 43.84 -15.32
C LYS A 258 45.96 43.17 -14.52
N ALA A 259 44.90 43.89 -14.16
CA ALA A 259 43.83 43.33 -13.33
C ALA A 259 43.02 42.26 -14.09
N GLU A 260 42.78 42.51 -15.38
CA GLU A 260 42.06 41.66 -16.31
C GLU A 260 42.88 40.40 -16.62
N TYR A 261 44.18 40.54 -16.87
CA TYR A 261 45.07 39.41 -17.08
C TYR A 261 45.33 38.61 -15.80
N ASP A 262 45.52 39.25 -14.64
CA ASP A 262 45.65 38.56 -13.35
C ASP A 262 44.34 37.80 -13.00
N PHE A 263 43.16 38.33 -13.35
CA PHE A 263 41.88 37.63 -13.27
C PHE A 263 41.83 36.42 -14.21
N VAL A 264 42.11 36.60 -15.50
CA VAL A 264 42.13 35.54 -16.53
C VAL A 264 43.08 34.42 -16.14
N LYS A 265 44.30 34.78 -15.75
CA LYS A 265 45.35 33.86 -15.30
C LYS A 265 44.90 33.09 -14.06
N LYS A 266 44.38 33.78 -13.03
CA LYS A 266 43.87 33.12 -11.83
C LYS A 266 42.73 32.15 -12.15
N ALA A 267 41.75 32.57 -12.95
CA ALA A 267 40.62 31.74 -13.35
C ALA A 267 41.08 30.50 -14.15
N TYR A 268 42.04 30.68 -15.06
CA TYR A 268 42.65 29.60 -15.82
C TYR A 268 43.45 28.63 -14.94
N GLU A 269 44.32 29.14 -14.07
CA GLU A 269 45.12 28.34 -13.13
C GLU A 269 44.26 27.61 -12.10
N GLU A 270 43.17 28.22 -11.62
CA GLU A 270 42.21 27.56 -10.73
C GLU A 270 41.45 26.45 -11.45
N LEU A 271 41.02 26.66 -12.69
CA LEU A 271 40.33 25.65 -13.49
C LEU A 271 41.26 24.49 -13.89
N HIS A 272 42.53 24.76 -14.19
CA HIS A 272 43.51 23.76 -14.61
C HIS A 272 44.21 22.99 -13.49
N LYS A 273 43.95 23.29 -12.22
CA LYS A 273 44.28 22.37 -11.11
C LYS A 273 43.64 21.01 -11.39
N LYS A 274 44.45 19.94 -11.38
CA LYS A 274 44.03 18.57 -11.77
C LYS A 274 42.74 18.11 -11.09
N GLU A 275 42.62 18.39 -9.80
CA GLU A 275 41.43 18.08 -8.97
C GLU A 275 40.20 18.87 -9.44
N ASN A 276 40.36 20.15 -9.78
CA ASN A 276 39.28 20.98 -10.28
C ASN A 276 38.83 20.54 -11.68
N LYS A 277 39.75 20.18 -12.60
CA LYS A 277 39.38 19.61 -13.90
C LYS A 277 38.60 18.29 -13.77
N GLN A 278 39.01 17.41 -12.87
CA GLN A 278 38.28 16.16 -12.60
C GLN A 278 36.91 16.42 -11.94
N ASN A 279 36.82 17.38 -11.01
CA ASN A 279 35.55 17.78 -10.39
C ASN A 279 34.60 18.47 -11.40
N LEU A 280 35.15 19.24 -12.33
CA LEU A 280 34.44 19.89 -13.44
C LEU A 280 33.80 18.84 -14.35
N GLU A 281 34.61 17.89 -14.85
CA GLU A 281 34.15 16.75 -15.65
C GLU A 281 33.09 15.94 -14.89
N ASN A 282 33.30 15.66 -13.60
CA ASN A 282 32.34 14.93 -12.77
C ASN A 282 30.98 15.64 -12.67
N LYS A 283 30.93 16.96 -12.42
CA LYS A 283 29.69 17.76 -12.34
C LYS A 283 28.95 17.80 -13.68
N VAL A 284 29.65 18.13 -14.76
CA VAL A 284 29.04 18.19 -16.11
C VAL A 284 28.49 16.82 -16.50
N ASN A 285 29.25 15.75 -16.25
CA ASN A 285 28.80 14.38 -16.50
C ASN A 285 27.63 13.99 -15.58
N ALA A 286 27.54 14.50 -14.35
CA ALA A 286 26.40 14.26 -13.47
C ALA A 286 25.13 14.95 -13.99
N GLY A 287 25.21 16.22 -14.42
CA GLY A 287 24.12 16.93 -15.11
C GLY A 287 23.63 16.23 -16.37
N ILE A 288 24.53 15.76 -17.25
CA ILE A 288 24.16 15.01 -18.46
C ILE A 288 23.50 13.68 -18.09
N ARG A 289 24.04 12.92 -17.13
CA ARG A 289 23.43 11.66 -16.64
C ARG A 289 22.06 11.89 -15.99
N LEU A 290 21.85 13.01 -15.31
CA LEU A 290 20.56 13.37 -14.72
C LEU A 290 19.54 13.72 -15.81
N TYR A 291 19.94 14.47 -16.84
CA TYR A 291 19.09 14.72 -18.01
C TYR A 291 18.71 13.41 -18.74
N GLN A 292 19.65 12.47 -18.91
CA GLN A 292 19.36 11.15 -19.48
C GLN A 292 18.30 10.42 -18.63
N LYS A 293 18.45 10.37 -17.30
CA LYS A 293 17.42 9.81 -16.40
C LYS A 293 16.05 10.49 -16.56
N ILE A 294 16.00 11.82 -16.65
CA ILE A 294 14.75 12.57 -16.85
C ILE A 294 14.10 12.24 -18.19
N LYS A 295 14.90 12.17 -19.26
CA LYS A 295 14.45 11.84 -20.62
C LYS A 295 13.87 10.42 -20.72
N ASP A 296 14.54 9.47 -20.08
CA ASP A 296 14.20 8.04 -20.17
C ASP A 296 13.16 7.61 -19.11
N ALA A 297 12.90 8.42 -18.07
CA ALA A 297 11.91 8.14 -17.04
C ALA A 297 10.48 7.99 -17.58
N CYS A 298 9.74 7.01 -17.08
CA CYS A 298 8.32 6.79 -17.41
C CYS A 298 7.35 7.55 -16.49
N PHE A 299 7.87 8.26 -15.47
CA PHE A 299 7.10 8.97 -14.42
C PHE A 299 5.92 8.16 -13.87
N THR A 300 6.16 6.86 -13.74
CA THR A 300 5.18 5.84 -13.40
C THR A 300 5.83 4.94 -12.37
N ILE A 301 5.12 4.71 -11.26
CA ILE A 301 5.56 3.81 -10.20
C ILE A 301 4.61 2.63 -10.12
N TYR A 302 5.18 1.44 -10.17
CA TYR A 302 4.52 0.22 -9.72
C TYR A 302 5.09 -0.14 -8.35
N GLY A 303 4.39 -0.97 -7.61
CA GLY A 303 4.97 -1.68 -6.48
C GLY A 303 4.19 -2.94 -6.15
N ASP A 304 4.31 -3.38 -4.90
CA ASP A 304 4.15 -4.77 -4.54
C ASP A 304 2.75 -5.33 -4.77
N ALA A 305 2.69 -6.56 -5.28
CA ALA A 305 1.44 -7.24 -5.49
C ALA A 305 0.92 -7.80 -4.16
N GLY A 306 -0.25 -7.36 -3.71
CA GLY A 306 -0.96 -7.98 -2.58
C GLY A 306 -1.90 -9.08 -3.05
N GLN A 307 -2.02 -10.19 -2.32
CA GLN A 307 -2.99 -11.24 -2.64
C GLN A 307 -4.30 -11.03 -1.85
N ALA A 308 -5.45 -11.08 -2.54
CA ALA A 308 -6.77 -10.90 -1.95
C ALA A 308 -7.26 -12.18 -1.22
N MET A 309 -6.80 -12.35 0.02
CA MET A 309 -7.00 -13.55 0.85
C MET A 309 -8.09 -13.44 1.93
N GLY A 310 -8.61 -12.24 2.19
CA GLY A 310 -9.69 -11.96 3.13
C GLY A 310 -11.04 -11.75 2.43
N ASP A 311 -11.99 -11.16 3.16
CA ASP A 311 -13.25 -10.67 2.58
C ASP A 311 -13.13 -9.19 2.16
N ILE A 312 -12.21 -8.44 2.80
CA ILE A 312 -11.72 -7.14 2.33
C ILE A 312 -10.23 -7.25 2.04
N PHE A 313 -9.82 -6.73 0.90
CA PHE A 313 -8.44 -6.40 0.59
C PHE A 313 -8.22 -4.91 0.88
N THR A 314 -7.27 -4.58 1.76
CA THR A 314 -6.93 -3.22 2.16
C THR A 314 -5.48 -2.94 1.78
N THR A 315 -5.22 -1.90 0.99
CA THR A 315 -3.84 -1.49 0.67
C THR A 315 -3.56 -0.08 1.16
N LYS A 316 -2.46 0.07 1.91
CA LYS A 316 -1.86 1.33 2.34
C LYS A 316 -0.73 1.62 1.36
N ILE A 317 -0.79 2.74 0.63
CA ILE A 317 0.19 3.06 -0.42
C ILE A 317 0.91 4.35 -0.04
N ALA A 318 2.25 4.34 -0.09
CA ALA A 318 3.10 5.45 0.28
C ALA A 318 4.24 5.65 -0.73
N LEU A 319 4.64 6.91 -0.93
CA LEU A 319 5.83 7.29 -1.67
C LEU A 319 6.95 7.57 -0.67
N LYS A 320 8.02 6.78 -0.70
CA LYS A 320 9.19 6.89 0.18
C LYS A 320 10.41 7.33 -0.63
N ASN A 321 11.23 8.21 -0.09
CA ASN A 321 12.49 8.62 -0.73
C ASN A 321 13.56 7.51 -0.66
N ALA A 322 14.74 7.75 -1.23
CA ALA A 322 15.85 6.79 -1.21
C ALA A 322 16.43 6.48 0.20
N LYS A 323 16.08 7.24 1.24
CA LYS A 323 16.44 6.97 2.66
C LYS A 323 15.37 6.15 3.39
N GLY A 324 14.17 6.01 2.82
CA GLY A 324 13.00 5.40 3.44
C GLY A 324 11.99 6.39 4.04
N ASP A 325 12.26 7.70 4.01
CA ASP A 325 11.34 8.72 4.55
C ASP A 325 10.07 8.82 3.69
N THR A 326 8.89 8.72 4.30
CA THR A 326 7.60 8.88 3.60
C THR A 326 7.38 10.34 3.21
N LEU A 327 7.34 10.63 1.91
CA LEU A 327 7.04 11.97 1.38
C LEU A 327 5.55 12.17 1.08
N HIS A 328 4.80 11.10 0.83
CA HIS A 328 3.35 11.15 0.61
C HIS A 328 2.68 9.82 0.97
N THR A 329 1.46 9.90 1.52
CA THR A 329 0.64 8.74 1.88
C THR A 329 -0.75 8.88 1.27
N TYR A 330 -1.17 7.88 0.49
CA TYR A 330 -2.53 7.83 -0.04
C TYR A 330 -3.52 7.35 1.05
N LYS A 331 -4.79 7.78 0.95
CA LYS A 331 -5.85 7.20 1.79
C LYS A 331 -5.91 5.68 1.55
N PRO A 332 -6.00 4.83 2.59
CA PRO A 332 -6.09 3.39 2.43
C PRO A 332 -7.26 2.99 1.51
N ILE A 333 -6.99 2.06 0.60
CA ILE A 333 -7.96 1.62 -0.40
C ILE A 333 -8.50 0.26 0.01
N THR A 334 -9.79 0.21 0.36
CA THR A 334 -10.52 -1.00 0.74
C THR A 334 -11.36 -1.52 -0.43
N ILE A 335 -11.23 -2.81 -0.74
CA ILE A 335 -11.91 -3.44 -1.87
C ILE A 335 -12.47 -4.80 -1.42
N ARG A 336 -13.78 -5.01 -1.58
CA ARG A 336 -14.42 -6.29 -1.27
C ARG A 336 -13.91 -7.40 -2.20
N THR A 337 -13.61 -8.57 -1.65
CA THR A 337 -13.29 -9.76 -2.45
C THR A 337 -14.56 -10.48 -2.89
N ARG A 338 -14.51 -11.20 -4.02
CA ARG A 338 -15.63 -11.99 -4.54
C ARG A 338 -15.19 -13.36 -5.04
N GLY A 339 -16.13 -14.31 -4.99
CA GLY A 339 -15.94 -15.66 -5.46
C GLY A 339 -15.13 -16.55 -4.51
N GLY A 340 -15.17 -17.86 -4.80
CA GLY A 340 -14.66 -18.89 -3.91
C GLY A 340 -15.56 -19.12 -2.70
N PHE A 341 -15.51 -20.33 -2.16
CA PHE A 341 -16.26 -20.68 -0.97
C PHE A 341 -15.61 -20.11 0.29
N LYS A 342 -16.44 -19.79 1.27
CA LYS A 342 -16.05 -19.50 2.65
C LYS A 342 -16.80 -20.44 3.58
N VAL A 343 -16.14 -20.79 4.68
CA VAL A 343 -16.69 -21.57 5.78
C VAL A 343 -16.60 -20.70 7.03
N ASN A 344 -17.75 -20.42 7.66
CA ASN A 344 -17.84 -19.76 8.96
C ASN A 344 -18.44 -20.74 9.98
N PHE A 345 -18.21 -20.48 11.26
CA PHE A 345 -18.91 -21.13 12.36
C PHE A 345 -19.71 -20.07 13.12
N SER A 346 -20.90 -20.41 13.58
CA SER A 346 -21.73 -19.55 14.42
C SER A 346 -22.19 -20.30 15.66
N SER A 347 -22.68 -19.57 16.66
CA SER A 347 -23.42 -20.15 17.79
C SER A 347 -24.59 -19.26 18.19
N GLY A 348 -25.67 -19.85 18.68
CA GLY A 348 -26.81 -19.10 19.19
C GLY A 348 -28.05 -19.96 19.38
N TYR A 349 -29.20 -19.31 19.23
CA TYR A 349 -30.50 -19.85 19.62
C TYR A 349 -31.19 -20.53 18.44
N LEU A 350 -31.59 -21.78 18.65
CA LEU A 350 -32.28 -22.61 17.67
C LEU A 350 -33.67 -22.99 18.21
N LEU A 351 -34.70 -22.76 17.40
CA LEU A 351 -36.10 -23.03 17.71
C LEU A 351 -36.61 -24.14 16.78
N SER A 352 -36.84 -25.33 17.33
CA SER A 352 -37.41 -26.46 16.58
C SER A 352 -38.90 -26.57 16.84
N PHE A 353 -39.70 -26.68 15.78
CA PHE A 353 -41.16 -26.90 15.83
C PHE A 353 -41.46 -28.39 15.99
N LYS A 354 -40.96 -28.96 17.09
CA LYS A 354 -41.21 -30.34 17.54
C LYS A 354 -42.03 -30.33 18.83
N GLY A 355 -42.56 -31.48 19.20
CA GLY A 355 -43.24 -31.65 20.49
C GLY A 355 -42.91 -32.99 21.12
N ASN A 356 -42.69 -32.96 22.43
CA ASN A 356 -42.68 -34.16 23.28
C ASN A 356 -44.13 -34.62 23.50
N ASP A 357 -44.33 -35.93 23.61
CA ASP A 357 -45.65 -36.49 23.85
C ASP A 357 -45.93 -36.56 25.37
N SER A 358 -46.42 -35.46 25.96
CA SER A 358 -46.81 -35.41 27.37
C SER A 358 -48.08 -36.24 27.66
N TYR A 359 -48.06 -36.98 28.78
CA TYR A 359 -49.21 -37.73 29.30
C TYR A 359 -49.35 -37.54 30.82
N SER A 360 -50.57 -37.33 31.29
CA SER A 360 -50.92 -37.29 32.71
C SER A 360 -51.76 -38.50 33.12
N SER A 361 -51.50 -39.00 34.34
CA SER A 361 -52.21 -40.12 34.95
C SER A 361 -53.38 -39.65 35.80
N PHE A 362 -54.50 -40.37 35.74
CA PHE A 362 -55.70 -40.15 36.54
C PHE A 362 -56.35 -41.49 36.90
N ARG A 363 -57.27 -41.47 37.87
CA ARG A 363 -58.16 -42.60 38.16
C ARG A 363 -59.60 -42.16 37.87
N THR A 364 -60.37 -43.07 37.29
CA THR A 364 -61.82 -42.89 37.12
C THR A 364 -62.52 -43.37 38.38
N ASP A 365 -63.56 -42.66 38.83
CA ASP A 365 -64.31 -43.02 40.03
C ASP A 365 -64.82 -44.47 39.97
N GLY A 366 -64.51 -45.25 41.01
CA GLY A 366 -64.84 -46.68 41.10
C GLY A 366 -63.82 -47.65 40.45
N SER A 367 -62.73 -47.16 39.85
CA SER A 367 -61.67 -47.99 39.26
C SER A 367 -60.41 -48.06 40.13
N SER A 368 -59.89 -49.27 40.37
CA SER A 368 -58.52 -49.48 40.90
C SER A 368 -57.45 -49.15 39.86
N ALA A 369 -57.70 -49.54 38.60
CA ALA A 369 -56.79 -49.35 37.49
C ALA A 369 -56.57 -47.86 37.19
N THR A 370 -55.30 -47.47 37.14
CA THR A 370 -54.87 -46.11 36.80
C THR A 370 -54.81 -45.97 35.28
N SER A 371 -55.29 -44.84 34.76
CA SER A 371 -55.37 -44.54 33.33
C SER A 371 -54.54 -43.30 32.97
N ILE A 372 -54.12 -43.18 31.72
CA ILE A 372 -53.39 -42.03 31.21
C ILE A 372 -54.09 -41.41 30.01
N LYS A 373 -53.93 -40.09 29.85
CA LYS A 373 -54.44 -39.29 28.75
C LYS A 373 -53.34 -38.34 28.27
N ALA A 374 -53.33 -38.04 26.97
CA ALA A 374 -52.40 -37.05 26.42
C ALA A 374 -52.69 -35.67 27.01
N ASP A 375 -51.64 -35.00 27.49
CA ASP A 375 -51.68 -33.67 28.09
C ASP A 375 -51.37 -32.59 27.05
N ASN A 376 -51.16 -31.35 27.51
CA ASN A 376 -50.70 -30.23 26.71
C ASN A 376 -49.33 -30.54 26.11
N LYS A 377 -49.33 -30.85 24.80
CA LYS A 377 -48.09 -31.04 24.04
C LYS A 377 -47.44 -29.68 23.78
N ASP A 378 -46.23 -29.51 24.27
CA ASP A 378 -45.31 -28.50 23.76
C ASP A 378 -45.16 -28.66 22.24
N LYS A 379 -45.08 -27.54 21.52
CA LYS A 379 -44.96 -27.51 20.04
C LYS A 379 -43.68 -26.83 19.57
N MET A 380 -42.83 -26.49 20.53
CA MET A 380 -41.57 -25.81 20.36
C MET A 380 -40.55 -26.43 21.31
N THR A 381 -39.31 -26.52 20.87
CA THR A 381 -38.18 -26.79 21.74
C THR A 381 -37.07 -25.80 21.41
N HIS A 382 -36.45 -25.32 22.48
CA HIS A 382 -35.39 -24.33 22.45
C HIS A 382 -34.06 -25.06 22.63
N ALA A 383 -33.02 -24.61 21.94
CA ALA A 383 -31.69 -25.17 22.08
C ALA A 383 -30.63 -24.09 21.87
N LEU A 384 -29.48 -24.23 22.54
CA LEU A 384 -28.27 -23.50 22.20
C LEU A 384 -27.39 -24.42 21.36
N GLY A 385 -26.97 -23.93 20.19
CA GLY A 385 -26.22 -24.74 19.24
C GLY A 385 -25.23 -23.96 18.40
N ALA A 386 -24.32 -24.70 17.78
CA ALA A 386 -23.29 -24.20 16.89
C ALA A 386 -23.49 -24.72 15.46
N LEU A 387 -23.43 -23.83 14.48
CA LEU A 387 -23.66 -24.14 13.06
C LEU A 387 -22.42 -23.82 12.22
N CYS A 388 -22.03 -24.75 11.35
CA CYS A 388 -21.10 -24.52 10.26
C CYS A 388 -21.88 -23.99 9.05
N HIS A 389 -21.42 -22.89 8.45
CA HIS A 389 -22.03 -22.24 7.28
C HIS A 389 -21.08 -22.30 6.08
N VAL A 390 -21.52 -22.84 4.95
CA VAL A 390 -20.77 -22.85 3.69
C VAL A 390 -21.50 -22.02 2.65
N TYR A 391 -20.82 -20.99 2.14
CA TYR A 391 -21.38 -20.03 1.20
C TYR A 391 -20.32 -19.54 0.20
N PHE A 392 -20.77 -18.82 -0.84
CA PHE A 392 -19.90 -18.24 -1.87
C PHE A 392 -19.74 -16.73 -1.61
N ARG A 393 -18.52 -16.19 -1.70
CA ARG A 393 -18.29 -14.75 -1.43
C ARG A 393 -18.99 -13.87 -2.47
N GLY A 394 -20.10 -13.26 -2.08
CA GLY A 394 -20.82 -12.25 -2.86
C GLY A 394 -20.37 -10.83 -2.52
N ILE A 395 -20.55 -9.91 -3.47
CA ILE A 395 -20.30 -8.47 -3.26
C ILE A 395 -21.39 -7.77 -2.42
N HIS A 396 -22.45 -8.49 -2.05
CA HIS A 396 -23.63 -7.98 -1.33
C HIS A 396 -23.60 -8.35 0.16
N ASP A 397 -24.30 -7.57 0.98
CA ASP A 397 -24.35 -7.70 2.44
C ASP A 397 -25.30 -8.81 2.93
N LEU A 398 -25.93 -9.51 1.99
CA LEU A 398 -26.66 -10.75 2.18
C LEU A 398 -25.91 -11.87 1.43
N GLN A 399 -25.44 -12.86 2.18
CA GLN A 399 -24.67 -13.98 1.65
C GLN A 399 -25.46 -15.28 1.92
N PRO A 400 -26.17 -15.84 0.90
CA PRO A 400 -26.90 -17.09 1.06
C PRO A 400 -25.94 -18.29 1.03
N GLY A 401 -26.22 -19.28 1.87
CA GLY A 401 -25.43 -20.49 1.98
C GLY A 401 -26.22 -21.70 2.49
N ILE A 402 -25.54 -22.83 2.57
CA ILE A 402 -26.01 -24.00 3.30
C ILE A 402 -25.39 -24.01 4.70
N SER A 403 -26.08 -24.61 5.65
CA SER A 403 -25.69 -24.62 7.06
C SER A 403 -26.09 -25.90 7.74
N ALA A 404 -25.28 -26.33 8.70
CA ALA A 404 -25.57 -27.49 9.52
C ALA A 404 -24.68 -27.54 10.76
N GLY A 405 -25.14 -28.23 11.80
CA GLY A 405 -24.40 -28.33 13.04
C GLY A 405 -25.18 -29.01 14.14
N LEU A 406 -24.84 -28.69 15.39
CA LEU A 406 -25.26 -29.41 16.58
C LEU A 406 -25.82 -28.47 17.64
N SER A 407 -26.70 -28.97 18.51
CA SER A 407 -27.13 -28.28 19.73
C SER A 407 -27.07 -29.20 20.95
N VAL A 408 -27.12 -28.58 22.12
CA VAL A 408 -27.49 -29.24 23.37
C VAL A 408 -28.84 -28.67 23.79
N GLU A 409 -29.80 -29.55 24.01
CA GLU A 409 -31.11 -29.24 24.60
C GLU A 409 -31.04 -29.39 26.14
N ASP A 410 -32.03 -28.90 26.88
CA ASP A 410 -31.96 -28.75 28.35
C ASP A 410 -31.70 -30.09 29.09
N ASP A 411 -32.16 -31.23 28.55
CA ASP A 411 -31.88 -32.59 29.06
C ASP A 411 -30.49 -33.15 28.66
N ALA A 412 -29.56 -32.28 28.27
CA ALA A 412 -28.26 -32.61 27.66
C ALA A 412 -28.34 -33.45 26.37
N ASP A 413 -29.50 -33.48 25.71
CA ASP A 413 -29.72 -34.25 24.49
C ASP A 413 -29.18 -33.54 23.24
N LEU A 414 -28.49 -34.32 22.40
CA LEU A 414 -27.82 -33.83 21.20
C LEU A 414 -28.82 -33.61 20.04
N GLY A 415 -28.91 -32.37 19.56
CA GLY A 415 -29.64 -32.03 18.34
C GLY A 415 -28.73 -31.97 17.12
N PHE A 416 -29.25 -32.36 15.95
CA PHE A 416 -28.61 -32.20 14.64
C PHE A 416 -29.44 -31.24 13.77
N TYR A 417 -28.80 -30.40 12.97
CA TYR A 417 -29.46 -29.37 12.15
C TYR A 417 -28.90 -29.33 10.73
N LEU A 418 -29.77 -29.17 9.73
CA LEU A 418 -29.42 -28.97 8.32
C LEU A 418 -30.41 -28.00 7.67
N GLY A 419 -29.93 -26.87 7.14
CA GLY A 419 -30.79 -25.83 6.59
C GLY A 419 -30.10 -24.84 5.67
N LEU A 420 -30.89 -23.96 5.07
CA LEU A 420 -30.40 -22.80 4.34
C LEU A 420 -30.12 -21.67 5.34
N SER A 421 -29.01 -20.97 5.17
CA SER A 421 -28.64 -19.82 5.99
C SER A 421 -28.48 -18.55 5.17
N ALA A 422 -28.98 -17.45 5.70
CA ALA A 422 -28.77 -16.09 5.23
C ALA A 422 -27.84 -15.39 6.24
N LEU A 423 -26.58 -15.17 5.84
CA LEU A 423 -25.65 -14.35 6.60
C LEU A 423 -25.90 -12.88 6.22
N PHE A 424 -26.06 -12.01 7.23
CA PHE A 424 -26.36 -10.59 7.04
C PHE A 424 -25.22 -9.70 7.55
N THR A 425 -25.09 -8.52 6.94
CA THR A 425 -24.09 -7.44 7.19
C THR A 425 -22.69 -7.75 6.67
N GLU A 426 -21.91 -6.70 6.37
CA GLU A 426 -20.50 -6.84 5.98
C GLU A 426 -19.70 -7.63 7.03
N SER A 427 -19.87 -7.28 8.31
CA SER A 427 -19.27 -7.97 9.45
C SER A 427 -19.81 -9.38 9.71
N ASN A 428 -20.77 -9.86 8.91
CA ASN A 428 -21.36 -11.21 8.98
C ASN A 428 -21.80 -11.62 10.39
N ARG A 429 -22.21 -10.67 11.25
CA ARG A 429 -22.42 -10.93 12.69
C ARG A 429 -23.67 -11.74 12.97
N LEU A 430 -24.74 -11.50 12.22
CA LEU A 430 -26.03 -12.16 12.41
C LEU A 430 -26.28 -13.15 11.27
N VAL A 431 -26.56 -14.40 11.62
CA VAL A 431 -26.91 -15.44 10.66
C VAL A 431 -28.27 -16.03 11.01
N PHE A 432 -29.23 -15.82 10.10
CA PHE A 432 -30.52 -16.48 10.13
C PHE A 432 -30.41 -17.84 9.43
N THR A 433 -31.01 -18.87 10.00
CA THR A 433 -31.05 -20.23 9.43
C THR A 433 -32.46 -20.78 9.47
N ALA A 434 -32.87 -21.54 8.45
CA ALA A 434 -34.10 -22.32 8.46
C ALA A 434 -33.92 -23.66 7.74
N GLY A 435 -34.53 -24.73 8.26
CA GLY A 435 -34.36 -26.07 7.67
C GLY A 435 -34.98 -27.18 8.49
N VAL A 436 -34.34 -28.36 8.47
CA VAL A 436 -34.75 -29.55 9.22
C VAL A 436 -33.80 -29.77 10.39
N SER A 437 -34.35 -29.95 11.59
CA SER A 437 -33.64 -30.48 12.74
C SER A 437 -33.99 -31.95 12.95
N MET A 438 -33.03 -32.75 13.39
CA MET A 438 -33.23 -34.10 13.92
C MET A 438 -32.74 -34.11 15.36
N THR A 439 -33.69 -34.22 16.26
CA THR A 439 -33.50 -34.08 17.71
C THR A 439 -34.28 -35.20 18.39
N LYS A 440 -33.89 -35.59 19.61
CA LYS A 440 -34.68 -36.56 20.38
C LYS A 440 -36.00 -35.93 20.80
N ILE A 441 -37.04 -36.75 20.93
CA ILE A 441 -38.24 -36.43 21.70
C ILE A 441 -38.57 -37.61 22.60
N ASP A 442 -39.26 -37.34 23.70
CA ASP A 442 -39.93 -38.37 24.47
C ASP A 442 -41.21 -38.80 23.76
N LYS A 443 -41.22 -40.07 23.33
CA LYS A 443 -42.39 -40.74 22.75
C LYS A 443 -42.90 -41.76 23.77
N LEU A 444 -44.21 -41.78 24.02
CA LEU A 444 -44.81 -42.76 24.94
C LEU A 444 -44.45 -44.20 24.55
N ASN A 445 -43.81 -44.93 25.47
CA ASN A 445 -43.63 -46.37 25.37
C ASN A 445 -44.92 -47.05 25.84
N THR A 446 -45.48 -47.95 25.01
CA THR A 446 -46.77 -48.58 25.27
C THR A 446 -46.68 -50.01 25.82
N ALA A 447 -45.49 -50.49 26.20
CA ALA A 447 -45.29 -51.88 26.61
C ALA A 447 -46.01 -52.28 27.92
N ASN A 448 -46.27 -51.33 28.84
CA ASN A 448 -47.07 -51.55 30.04
C ASN A 448 -48.50 -50.97 29.95
N LEU A 449 -48.99 -50.68 28.74
CA LEU A 449 -50.26 -49.98 28.50
C LEU A 449 -51.19 -50.75 27.55
N SER A 450 -52.49 -50.64 27.79
CA SER A 450 -53.54 -51.11 26.88
C SER A 450 -53.52 -50.37 25.55
N ASP A 451 -54.21 -50.94 24.55
CA ASP A 451 -54.70 -50.16 23.41
C ASP A 451 -55.59 -48.99 23.85
N ALA A 452 -55.62 -47.96 23.03
CA ALA A 452 -56.25 -46.69 23.37
C ALA A 452 -57.75 -46.70 23.02
N ASN A 453 -58.61 -46.58 24.03
CA ASN A 453 -60.04 -46.38 23.84
C ASN A 453 -60.38 -44.90 24.04
N ASN A 454 -60.97 -44.24 23.04
CA ASN A 454 -61.24 -42.79 23.02
C ASN A 454 -60.03 -41.91 23.41
N GLY A 455 -58.80 -42.36 23.10
CA GLY A 455 -57.55 -41.65 23.42
C GLY A 455 -57.05 -41.83 24.86
N ILE A 456 -57.73 -42.62 25.68
CA ILE A 456 -57.30 -43.04 27.03
C ILE A 456 -56.63 -44.41 26.93
N ARG A 457 -55.54 -44.63 27.68
CA ARG A 457 -54.90 -45.95 27.87
C ARG A 457 -54.90 -46.30 29.35
N THR A 458 -54.95 -47.59 29.68
CA THR A 458 -54.90 -48.10 31.05
C THR A 458 -53.63 -48.92 31.26
N PHE A 459 -53.05 -48.92 32.46
CA PHE A 459 -51.91 -49.79 32.76
C PHE A 459 -52.32 -51.27 32.76
N LEU A 460 -51.43 -52.14 32.25
CA LEU A 460 -51.63 -53.60 32.17
C LEU A 460 -51.40 -54.32 33.52
N SER A 461 -50.87 -53.62 34.52
CA SER A 461 -50.58 -54.11 35.87
C SER A 461 -50.83 -52.97 36.87
N GLU A 462 -51.44 -53.29 38.01
CA GLU A 462 -51.70 -52.32 39.08
C GLU A 462 -50.41 -51.92 39.83
N ASP A 463 -49.37 -52.75 39.79
CA ASP A 463 -48.07 -52.53 40.44
C ASP A 463 -47.11 -51.65 39.61
N ASN A 464 -47.36 -51.47 38.31
CA ASN A 464 -46.47 -50.75 37.40
C ASN A 464 -47.19 -49.58 36.68
N THR A 465 -47.56 -48.57 37.45
CA THR A 465 -48.21 -47.34 36.98
C THR A 465 -47.24 -46.24 36.53
N ASN A 466 -45.99 -46.58 36.19
CA ASN A 466 -45.02 -45.61 35.69
C ASN A 466 -45.23 -45.36 34.19
N ILE A 467 -45.33 -44.09 33.80
CA ILE A 467 -45.37 -43.68 32.40
C ILE A 467 -43.94 -43.73 31.84
N ASN A 468 -43.70 -44.65 30.90
CA ASN A 468 -42.39 -44.86 30.30
C ASN A 468 -42.29 -44.14 28.95
N TYR A 469 -41.10 -43.63 28.62
CA TYR A 469 -40.84 -42.90 27.38
C TYR A 469 -39.61 -43.44 26.66
N ASP A 470 -39.72 -43.59 25.34
CA ASP A 470 -38.63 -43.94 24.44
C ASP A 470 -38.07 -42.66 23.82
N LYS A 471 -36.79 -42.34 24.07
CA LYS A 471 -36.10 -41.21 23.43
C LYS A 471 -35.77 -41.52 21.97
N VAL A 472 -36.58 -40.98 21.05
CA VAL A 472 -36.47 -41.23 19.60
C VAL A 472 -36.14 -39.97 18.82
N TYR A 473 -35.25 -40.08 17.83
CA TYR A 473 -34.95 -38.96 16.93
C TYR A 473 -36.12 -38.70 15.98
N ARG A 474 -36.60 -37.45 15.95
CA ARG A 474 -37.70 -37.00 15.10
C ARG A 474 -37.25 -35.84 14.21
N PRO A 475 -37.53 -35.86 12.89
CA PRO A 475 -37.34 -34.70 12.04
C PRO A 475 -38.42 -33.64 12.33
N ALA A 476 -38.00 -32.39 12.44
CA ALA A 476 -38.87 -31.22 12.60
C ALA A 476 -38.37 -30.04 11.77
N PHE A 477 -39.22 -29.05 11.51
CA PHE A 477 -38.77 -27.77 10.97
C PHE A 477 -38.08 -26.96 12.09
N PHE A 478 -37.03 -26.21 11.77
CA PHE A 478 -36.42 -25.26 12.69
C PHE A 478 -36.13 -23.91 12.06
N VAL A 479 -36.05 -22.89 12.90
CA VAL A 479 -35.42 -21.60 12.61
C VAL A 479 -34.31 -21.33 13.63
N GLY A 480 -33.27 -20.62 13.24
CA GLY A 480 -32.13 -20.30 14.09
C GLY A 480 -31.67 -18.87 13.91
N VAL A 481 -31.32 -18.22 15.02
CA VAL A 481 -30.69 -16.89 15.04
C VAL A 481 -29.37 -17.02 15.78
N THR A 482 -28.28 -16.89 15.03
CA THR A 482 -26.94 -17.27 15.48
C THR A 482 -25.93 -16.16 15.21
N PHE A 483 -24.92 -16.06 16.07
CA PHE A 483 -23.83 -15.10 15.96
C PHE A 483 -22.56 -15.77 15.47
N ASN A 484 -21.91 -15.17 14.48
CA ASN A 484 -20.71 -15.70 13.84
C ASN A 484 -19.49 -15.63 14.76
N LEU A 485 -18.79 -16.75 14.92
CA LEU A 485 -17.63 -16.94 15.77
C LEU A 485 -16.34 -16.71 14.95
N SER A 486 -16.08 -15.46 14.58
CA SER A 486 -14.77 -15.08 14.06
C SER A 486 -13.78 -14.84 15.21
N LYS A 487 -12.55 -15.34 15.04
CA LYS A 487 -11.47 -15.20 16.01
C LYS A 487 -10.63 -13.97 15.63
N GLN A 488 -10.50 -13.00 16.54
CA GLN A 488 -9.52 -11.92 16.39
C GLN A 488 -8.15 -12.51 16.05
N GLY A 489 -7.70 -12.27 14.82
CA GLY A 489 -6.35 -12.60 14.39
C GLY A 489 -5.38 -11.61 15.01
N SER A 490 -4.87 -11.90 16.22
CA SER A 490 -3.82 -11.10 16.84
C SER A 490 -2.49 -11.30 16.11
N THR A 491 -2.35 -10.62 14.97
CA THR A 491 -1.10 -10.46 14.24
C THR A 491 -0.13 -9.61 15.06
N LYS A 492 0.52 -10.25 16.03
CA LYS A 492 1.78 -9.77 16.59
C LYS A 492 2.84 -9.83 15.49
N ASN A 493 3.13 -8.68 14.91
CA ASN A 493 4.41 -8.37 14.29
C ASN A 493 5.34 -7.79 15.36
#